data_AF-A0A7S1SPQ8-F1
#
_entry.id   AF-A0A7S1SPQ8-F1
#
_cell.length_a   1.000
_cell.length_b   1.000
_cell.length_c   1.000
_cell.angle_alpha   90.00
_cell.angle_beta   90.00
_cell.angle_gamma   90.00
#
_symmetry.space_group_name_H-M   'P 1'
#
loop_
_entity.id
_entity.type
_entity.pdbx_description
1 polymer ?
#
loop_
_entity_poly.entity_id
_entity_poly.type
_entity_poly.pdbx_seq_one_letter_code
_entity_poly.pdbx_strand_id
1 'polypeptide(L)'
;NPNAGFTRLQPKDRPKRLLRRPPPHARQMYKVVAMVDGISLSVYDGITQYMPGVTWYQQALENHRSGIYVYPSYEHCLKRDAESFPSESALLHAPRAIAVVKCWNEPSWEAPLCYGMKYSFSYLHVLHLRPFPVSWYSSTLCSREARLAMNAGAQDALDDAEESSTTAIRDSMHCIRRSLAHVAQQVTPTTGSRQSTRKHTPRSAARSP
;
A
#
# COMPACT_ATOMS: atom_id res chain seq x y z
N ASN A 1 6.44 -24.91 22.85
CA ASN A 1 5.01 -25.28 22.72
C ASN A 1 4.52 -24.83 21.34
N PRO A 2 4.54 -25.67 20.30
CA PRO A 2 4.36 -25.24 18.91
C PRO A 2 2.89 -25.31 18.45
N ASN A 3 1.96 -24.87 19.30
CA ASN A 3 0.52 -24.83 19.00
C ASN A 3 -0.11 -23.57 19.62
N ALA A 4 0.43 -22.40 19.27
CA ALA A 4 -0.33 -21.15 19.39
C ALA A 4 -1.36 -21.16 18.25
N GLY A 5 -2.44 -21.93 18.45
CA GLY A 5 -3.54 -22.04 17.50
C GLY A 5 -4.06 -20.65 17.16
N PHE A 6 -3.96 -20.28 15.89
CA PHE A 6 -4.76 -19.20 15.34
C PHE A 6 -6.21 -19.68 15.34
N THR A 7 -6.89 -19.50 16.47
CA THR A 7 -8.33 -19.76 16.57
C THR A 7 -9.01 -18.78 15.63
N ARG A 8 -9.56 -19.29 14.53
CA ARG A 8 -10.45 -18.56 13.64
C ARG A 8 -11.59 -18.00 14.49
N LEU A 9 -11.57 -16.68 14.70
CA LEU A 9 -12.58 -15.99 15.51
C LEU A 9 -13.98 -16.39 15.05
N GLN A 10 -14.85 -16.75 16.01
CA GLN A 10 -16.23 -17.10 15.71
C GLN A 10 -16.93 -15.89 15.06
N PRO A 11 -17.95 -16.08 14.21
CA PRO A 11 -18.65 -14.98 13.53
C PRO A 11 -19.25 -13.90 14.46
N LYS A 12 -19.43 -14.23 15.74
CA LYS A 12 -19.91 -13.34 16.82
C LYS A 12 -18.79 -12.48 17.42
N ASP A 13 -17.54 -12.91 17.22
CA ASP A 13 -16.27 -12.23 17.52
C ASP A 13 -15.68 -11.57 16.26
N ARG A 14 -16.48 -11.43 15.20
CA ARG A 14 -16.07 -10.60 14.05
C ARG A 14 -15.73 -9.21 14.61
N PRO A 15 -14.53 -8.67 14.36
CA PRO A 15 -14.22 -7.30 14.76
C PRO A 15 -15.33 -6.41 14.24
N LYS A 16 -16.11 -5.86 15.18
CA LYS A 16 -17.31 -5.06 14.96
C LYS A 16 -16.96 -3.98 13.95
N ARG A 17 -17.29 -4.18 12.67
CA ARG A 17 -16.90 -3.33 11.53
C ARG A 17 -15.47 -2.83 11.65
N LEU A 18 -14.52 -3.48 10.94
CA LEU A 18 -13.21 -2.89 10.57
C LEU A 18 -13.31 -1.37 10.59
N LEU A 19 -12.89 -0.76 11.71
CA LEU A 19 -13.20 0.64 11.96
C LEU A 19 -12.52 1.39 10.84
N ARG A 20 -13.30 1.84 9.86
CA ARG A 20 -12.77 2.49 8.65
C ARG A 20 -12.00 3.75 9.03
N ARG A 21 -12.26 4.27 10.23
CA ARG A 21 -11.60 5.43 10.80
C ARG A 21 -11.20 5.11 12.25
N PRO A 22 -9.93 5.34 12.63
CA PRO A 22 -9.50 5.29 14.02
C PRO A 22 -10.34 6.22 14.91
N PRO A 23 -10.58 5.88 16.18
CA PRO A 23 -11.29 6.77 17.10
C PRO A 23 -10.46 8.03 17.41
N PRO A 24 -11.10 9.12 17.91
CA PRO A 24 -10.40 10.38 18.19
C PRO A 24 -9.23 10.26 19.17
N HIS A 25 -9.29 9.33 20.12
CA HIS A 25 -8.23 9.08 21.10
C HIS A 25 -7.08 8.22 20.56
N ALA A 26 -7.14 7.76 19.30
CA ALA A 26 -6.08 6.95 18.73
C ALA A 26 -4.78 7.74 18.59
N ARG A 27 -3.70 7.15 19.06
CA ARG A 27 -2.36 7.74 19.10
C ARG A 27 -1.60 7.39 17.82
N GLN A 28 -0.85 8.33 17.28
CA GLN A 28 0.05 8.05 16.16
C GLN A 28 1.27 7.30 16.67
N MET A 29 1.60 6.18 16.02
CA MET A 29 2.74 5.32 16.32
C MET A 29 3.39 4.86 15.00
N TYR A 30 4.44 4.06 15.11
CA TYR A 30 5.22 3.56 13.98
C TYR A 30 5.45 2.06 14.11
N LYS A 31 5.35 1.32 12.99
CA LYS A 31 5.62 -0.12 12.96
C LYS A 31 6.62 -0.45 11.88
N VAL A 32 7.64 -1.23 12.22
CA VAL A 32 8.55 -1.81 11.21
C VAL A 32 7.88 -3.02 10.58
N VAL A 33 7.87 -3.04 9.25
CA VAL A 33 7.33 -4.12 8.42
C VAL A 33 8.41 -4.59 7.44
N ALA A 34 8.39 -5.88 7.10
CA ALA A 34 9.17 -6.43 6.01
C ALA A 34 8.48 -6.12 4.68
N MET A 35 9.25 -5.91 3.62
CA MET A 35 8.79 -5.71 2.25
C MET A 35 9.25 -6.89 1.42
N VAL A 36 8.31 -7.69 0.92
CA VAL A 36 8.55 -8.87 0.07
C VAL A 36 7.65 -8.72 -1.15
N ASP A 37 8.24 -8.65 -2.36
CA ASP A 37 7.50 -8.48 -3.62
C ASP A 37 6.48 -7.33 -3.59
N GLY A 38 6.87 -6.19 -3.01
CA GLY A 38 6.01 -5.02 -2.84
C GLY A 38 4.96 -5.12 -1.72
N ILE A 39 4.88 -6.26 -1.03
CA ILE A 39 3.92 -6.52 0.04
C ILE A 39 4.55 -6.24 1.41
N SER A 40 3.85 -5.45 2.24
CA SER A 40 4.23 -5.18 3.62
C SER A 40 3.75 -6.28 4.57
N LEU A 41 4.69 -7.01 5.18
CA LEU A 41 4.44 -8.13 6.07
C LEU A 41 5.02 -7.89 7.48
N SER A 42 4.53 -8.61 8.47
CA SER A 42 5.14 -8.67 9.81
C SER A 42 6.55 -9.26 9.70
N VAL A 43 7.52 -8.57 10.31
CA VAL A 43 8.90 -9.08 10.37
C VAL A 43 8.98 -10.39 11.17
N TYR A 44 8.09 -10.58 12.14
CA TYR A 44 8.14 -11.69 13.10
C TYR A 44 7.53 -12.98 12.52
N ASP A 45 6.30 -12.91 12.02
CA ASP A 45 5.55 -14.09 11.57
C ASP A 45 5.63 -14.29 10.04
N GLY A 46 6.02 -13.27 9.28
CA GLY A 46 6.13 -13.33 7.82
C GLY A 46 4.80 -13.50 7.05
N ILE A 47 3.66 -13.43 7.73
CA ILE A 47 2.33 -13.72 7.17
C ILE A 47 1.36 -12.54 7.33
N THR A 48 1.39 -11.83 8.46
CA THR A 48 0.46 -10.73 8.75
C THR A 48 0.75 -9.52 7.87
N GLN A 49 -0.21 -9.12 7.04
CA GLN A 49 -0.04 -8.09 6.02
C GLN A 49 -0.49 -6.68 6.49
N TYR A 50 0.35 -5.66 6.35
CA TYR A 50 0.07 -4.29 6.81
C TYR A 50 -0.20 -3.33 5.66
N MET A 51 -1.39 -3.43 5.06
CA MET A 51 -1.82 -2.55 3.96
C MET A 51 -2.37 -1.20 4.47
N PRO A 52 -2.07 -0.07 3.81
CA PRO A 52 -2.73 1.21 4.09
C PRO A 52 -4.25 1.12 4.07
N GLY A 53 -4.90 1.80 5.02
CA GLY A 53 -6.36 1.80 5.20
C GLY A 53 -6.93 0.59 5.93
N VAL A 54 -6.10 -0.39 6.31
CA VAL A 54 -6.54 -1.60 7.03
C VAL A 54 -6.38 -1.42 8.55
N THR A 55 -7.41 -1.86 9.28
CA THR A 55 -7.39 -1.98 10.74
C THR A 55 -7.18 -3.43 11.15
N TRP A 56 -6.15 -3.67 11.95
CA TRP A 56 -5.86 -4.93 12.61
C TRP A 56 -6.28 -4.89 14.07
N TYR A 57 -6.74 -6.04 14.56
CA TYR A 57 -7.04 -6.26 15.96
C TYR A 57 -6.32 -7.51 16.45
N GLN A 58 -5.63 -7.38 17.57
CA GLN A 58 -5.04 -8.48 18.31
C GLN A 58 -4.88 -8.01 19.76
N GLN A 59 -5.62 -8.63 20.69
CA GLN A 59 -5.59 -8.23 22.10
C GLN A 59 -4.15 -8.12 22.61
N ALA A 60 -3.78 -6.96 23.16
CA ALA A 60 -2.52 -6.80 23.85
C ALA A 60 -2.59 -7.55 25.18
N LEU A 61 -1.64 -8.47 25.40
CA LEU A 61 -1.51 -9.25 26.62
C LEU A 61 -0.12 -9.05 27.21
N GLU A 62 -0.03 -9.12 28.53
CA GLU A 62 1.23 -9.03 29.28
C GLU A 62 2.23 -10.13 28.90
N ASN A 63 3.49 -9.94 29.28
CA ASN A 63 4.57 -10.91 29.07
C ASN A 63 4.76 -11.33 27.61
N HIS A 64 4.59 -10.38 26.68
CA HIS A 64 4.77 -10.59 25.24
C HIS A 64 3.86 -11.66 24.60
N ARG A 65 2.78 -12.07 25.28
CA ARG A 65 1.94 -13.19 24.82
C ARG A 65 1.11 -12.86 23.58
N SER A 66 0.86 -11.57 23.32
CA SER A 66 0.05 -11.11 22.19
C SER A 66 0.15 -9.59 22.02
N GLY A 67 -0.31 -9.11 20.87
CA GLY A 67 -0.55 -7.71 20.58
C GLY A 67 0.36 -7.16 19.49
N ILE A 68 0.02 -5.97 19.03
CA ILE A 68 0.67 -5.36 17.87
C ILE A 68 1.75 -4.40 18.36
N TYR A 69 3.01 -4.85 18.29
CA TYR A 69 4.15 -4.03 18.68
C TYR A 69 4.37 -2.87 17.73
N VAL A 70 4.49 -1.68 18.33
CA VAL A 70 4.74 -0.39 17.67
C VAL A 70 5.74 0.44 18.48
N TYR A 71 6.25 1.50 17.87
CA TYR A 71 7.21 2.43 18.46
C TYR A 71 6.59 3.84 18.53
N PRO A 72 6.97 4.64 19.54
CA PRO A 72 6.42 5.98 19.72
C PRO A 72 7.00 7.03 18.76
N SER A 73 8.13 6.73 18.13
CA SER A 73 8.79 7.62 17.17
C SER A 73 9.37 6.84 15.98
N TYR A 74 9.65 7.58 14.90
CA TYR A 74 10.27 7.02 13.70
C TYR A 74 11.70 6.55 13.98
N GLU A 75 12.46 7.30 14.79
CA GLU A 75 13.85 7.01 15.15
C GLU A 75 13.97 5.70 15.94
N HIS A 76 12.97 5.38 16.78
CA HIS A 76 12.93 4.12 17.48
C HIS A 76 12.75 2.91 16.55
N CYS A 77 12.11 3.08 15.39
CA CYS A 77 12.04 2.03 14.37
C CYS A 77 13.40 1.72 13.72
N LEU A 78 14.33 2.67 13.76
CA LEU A 78 15.63 2.52 13.12
C LEU A 78 16.60 1.72 13.98
N LYS A 79 16.48 1.79 15.31
CA LYS A 79 17.34 1.06 16.24
C LYS A 79 17.26 -0.45 15.95
N ARG A 80 18.40 -1.04 15.58
CA ARG A 80 18.56 -2.48 15.44
C ARG A 80 19.21 -3.02 16.69
N ASP A 81 18.41 -3.56 17.58
CA ASP A 81 18.85 -4.35 18.71
C ASP A 81 18.20 -5.74 18.67
N ALA A 82 18.81 -6.70 19.38
CA ALA A 82 18.33 -8.07 19.45
C ALA A 82 16.95 -8.18 20.13
N GLU A 83 16.59 -7.20 20.98
CA GLU A 83 15.28 -7.11 21.61
C GLU A 83 14.19 -6.73 20.58
N SER A 84 14.54 -5.85 19.64
CA SER A 84 13.67 -5.34 18.58
C SER A 84 13.45 -6.35 17.46
N PHE A 85 14.49 -7.10 17.11
CA PHE A 85 14.45 -8.09 16.04
C PHE A 85 15.20 -9.36 16.47
N PRO A 86 14.52 -10.27 17.21
CA PRO A 86 15.10 -11.55 17.61
C PRO A 86 15.57 -12.35 16.39
N SER A 87 16.59 -13.19 16.58
CA SER A 87 17.16 -14.07 15.56
C SER A 87 16.12 -15.00 14.91
N GLU A 88 15.06 -15.31 15.64
CA GLU A 88 13.98 -16.21 15.23
C GLU A 88 12.91 -15.52 14.36
N SER A 89 13.07 -14.23 14.06
CA SER A 89 12.09 -13.49 13.23
C SER A 89 12.08 -14.03 11.80
N ALA A 90 10.89 -14.41 11.30
CA ALA A 90 10.74 -15.06 10.00
C ALA A 90 11.33 -14.26 8.82
N LEU A 91 11.22 -12.93 8.87
CA LEU A 91 11.70 -12.02 7.82
C LEU A 91 12.80 -11.09 8.35
N LEU A 92 13.66 -11.57 9.24
CA LEU A 92 14.72 -10.78 9.88
C LEU A 92 15.58 -9.97 8.89
N HIS A 93 15.92 -10.61 7.77
CA HIS A 93 16.83 -10.10 6.73
C HIS A 93 16.13 -9.45 5.53
N ALA A 94 14.80 -9.45 5.49
CA ALA A 94 14.06 -8.85 4.40
C ALA A 94 14.27 -7.31 4.38
N PRO A 95 14.16 -6.68 3.19
CA PRO A 95 13.97 -5.23 3.10
C PRO A 95 12.80 -4.79 4.00
N ARG A 96 12.87 -3.57 4.51
CA ARG A 96 11.93 -3.02 5.49
C ARG A 96 11.32 -1.73 4.99
N ALA A 97 10.14 -1.44 5.52
CA ALA A 97 9.50 -0.15 5.50
C ALA A 97 9.02 0.21 6.91
N ILE A 98 8.60 1.45 7.10
CA ILE A 98 8.00 1.93 8.35
C ILE A 98 6.55 2.30 8.05
N ALA A 99 5.61 1.53 8.61
CA ALA A 99 4.21 1.89 8.59
C ALA A 99 3.95 3.00 9.62
N VAL A 100 3.34 4.10 9.17
CA VAL A 100 2.76 5.11 10.06
C VAL A 100 1.35 4.66 10.40
N VAL A 101 1.05 4.58 11.69
CA VAL A 101 -0.17 3.92 12.17
C VAL A 101 -0.89 4.74 13.23
N LYS A 102 -2.18 4.48 13.40
CA LYS A 102 -2.99 4.91 14.54
C LYS A 102 -3.30 3.71 15.42
N CYS A 103 -3.01 3.80 16.71
CA CYS A 103 -3.19 2.71 17.67
C CYS A 103 -4.06 3.13 18.85
N TRP A 104 -4.86 2.20 19.37
CA TRP A 104 -5.73 2.42 20.53
C TRP A 104 -6.08 1.09 21.22
N ASN A 105 -6.65 1.19 22.42
CA ASN A 105 -7.24 0.08 23.16
C ASN A 105 -8.75 0.33 23.32
N GLU A 106 -9.50 -0.74 23.52
CA GLU A 106 -10.88 -0.65 23.99
C GLU A 106 -11.00 -1.49 25.25
N PRO A 107 -11.39 -0.88 26.39
CA PRO A 107 -11.80 0.51 26.55
C PRO A 107 -10.65 1.54 26.46
N SER A 108 -10.99 2.81 26.16
CA SER A 108 -10.00 3.86 25.83
C SER A 108 -9.12 4.33 26.99
N TRP A 109 -9.47 3.96 28.22
CA TRP A 109 -8.69 4.28 29.42
C TRP A 109 -7.56 3.26 29.67
N GLU A 110 -7.54 2.14 28.96
CA GLU A 110 -6.45 1.17 29.07
C GLU A 110 -5.17 1.73 28.45
N ALA A 111 -4.13 1.88 29.28
CA ALA A 111 -2.81 2.25 28.81
C ALA A 111 -2.22 1.15 27.90
N PRO A 112 -1.41 1.51 26.89
CA PRO A 112 -0.67 0.51 26.14
C PRO A 112 0.32 -0.23 27.04
N LEU A 113 0.52 -1.51 26.76
CA LEU A 113 1.57 -2.28 27.43
C LEU A 113 2.94 -1.82 26.92
N CYS A 114 3.90 -1.68 27.83
CA CYS A 114 5.25 -1.22 27.53
C CYS A 114 6.24 -2.38 27.63
N TYR A 115 7.09 -2.53 26.62
CA TYR A 115 8.10 -3.56 26.50
C TYR A 115 9.41 -2.92 26.05
N GLY A 116 10.15 -2.37 27.02
CA GLY A 116 11.33 -1.56 26.75
C GLY A 116 10.97 -0.33 25.93
N MET A 117 11.38 -0.33 24.66
CA MET A 117 11.11 0.77 23.73
C MET A 117 9.82 0.58 22.90
N LYS A 118 9.20 -0.61 22.99
CA LYS A 118 8.00 -0.97 22.23
C LYS A 118 6.75 -0.74 23.07
N TYR A 119 5.69 -0.34 22.40
CA TYR A 119 4.34 -0.33 22.94
C TYR A 119 3.51 -1.41 22.25
N SER A 120 2.56 -1.99 22.97
CA SER A 120 1.57 -2.91 22.42
C SER A 120 0.16 -2.36 22.65
N PHE A 121 -0.61 -2.31 21.56
CA PHE A 121 -2.01 -1.92 21.54
C PHE A 121 -2.86 -3.05 20.97
N SER A 122 -4.13 -3.10 21.37
CA SER A 122 -5.08 -4.09 20.85
C SER A 122 -5.50 -3.78 19.41
N TYR A 123 -5.52 -2.51 19.01
CA TYR A 123 -5.90 -2.08 17.66
C TYR A 123 -4.78 -1.28 16.98
N LEU A 124 -4.62 -1.51 15.68
CA LEU A 124 -3.70 -0.78 14.81
C LEU A 124 -4.38 -0.50 13.47
N HIS A 125 -4.40 0.75 13.04
CA HIS A 125 -4.82 1.14 11.69
C HIS A 125 -3.64 1.71 10.91
N VAL A 126 -3.39 1.17 9.73
CA VAL A 126 -2.28 1.61 8.87
C VAL A 126 -2.70 2.85 8.09
N LEU A 127 -1.99 3.96 8.27
CA LEU A 127 -2.23 5.17 7.49
C LEU A 127 -1.52 5.10 6.14
N HIS A 128 -0.20 4.94 6.17
CA HIS A 128 0.64 4.86 4.97
C HIS A 128 1.99 4.22 5.32
N LEU A 129 2.74 3.82 4.28
CA LEU A 129 4.09 3.29 4.41
C LEU A 129 5.11 4.39 4.10
N ARG A 130 6.23 4.39 4.82
CA ARG A 130 7.41 5.23 4.57
C ARG A 130 8.59 4.33 4.24
N PRO A 131 9.49 4.74 3.34
CA PRO A 131 10.70 4.00 3.07
C PRO A 131 11.56 3.92 4.35
N PHE A 132 12.23 2.79 4.52
CA PHE A 132 13.27 2.65 5.54
C PHE A 132 14.58 3.24 5.00
N PRO A 133 15.33 4.05 5.77
CA PRO A 133 16.54 4.70 5.27
C PRO A 133 17.59 3.71 4.78
N VAL A 134 18.06 3.86 3.54
CA VAL A 134 18.99 2.91 2.89
C VAL A 134 20.32 2.81 3.62
N SER A 135 20.78 3.91 4.22
CA SER A 135 22.03 3.99 5.00
C SER A 135 22.09 3.00 6.18
N TRP A 136 20.94 2.53 6.65
CA TRP A 136 20.85 1.59 7.77
C TRP A 136 20.98 0.11 7.37
N TYR A 137 20.92 -0.22 6.07
CA TYR A 137 21.21 -1.59 5.60
C TYR A 137 22.70 -1.86 5.40
N SER A 138 23.53 -0.82 5.35
CA SER A 138 24.94 -0.92 4.94
C SER A 138 25.87 -1.59 5.95
N SER A 139 25.46 -1.83 7.20
CA SER A 139 26.38 -2.34 8.22
C SER A 139 26.52 -3.87 8.27
N THR A 140 25.62 -4.66 7.66
CA THR A 140 25.60 -6.13 7.90
C THR A 140 25.04 -6.96 6.74
N LEU A 141 25.73 -7.04 5.59
CA LEU A 141 25.53 -8.06 4.53
C LEU A 141 24.31 -7.92 3.60
N CYS A 142 23.36 -7.01 3.83
CA CYS A 142 22.16 -6.84 2.97
C CYS A 142 22.43 -6.03 1.66
N SER A 143 23.68 -5.72 1.34
CA SER A 143 24.00 -4.75 0.28
C SER A 143 23.86 -5.30 -1.14
N ARG A 144 23.84 -6.63 -1.35
CA ARG A 144 23.82 -7.20 -2.71
C ARG A 144 22.41 -7.53 -3.20
N GLU A 145 21.58 -8.18 -2.39
CA GLU A 145 20.21 -8.54 -2.79
C GLU A 145 19.23 -7.36 -2.70
N ALA A 146 19.34 -6.49 -1.69
CA ALA A 146 18.48 -5.30 -1.60
C ALA A 146 18.75 -4.31 -2.76
N ARG A 147 19.99 -4.23 -3.25
CA ARG A 147 20.31 -3.45 -4.47
C ARG A 147 19.68 -4.05 -5.72
N LEU A 148 19.66 -5.38 -5.84
CA LEU A 148 19.03 -6.05 -6.99
C LEU A 148 17.50 -5.89 -6.97
N ALA A 149 16.85 -6.02 -5.81
CA ALA A 149 15.40 -5.82 -5.68
C ALA A 149 14.96 -4.37 -5.96
N MET A 150 15.78 -3.38 -5.60
CA MET A 150 15.51 -1.98 -5.93
C MET A 150 15.75 -1.65 -7.41
N ASN A 151 16.71 -2.31 -8.06
CA ASN A 151 16.98 -2.09 -9.49
C ASN A 151 16.00 -2.84 -10.41
N ALA A 152 15.50 -4.01 -10.01
CA ALA A 152 14.52 -4.76 -10.79
C ALA A 152 13.24 -3.95 -11.05
N GLY A 153 12.72 -3.25 -10.04
CA GLY A 153 11.58 -2.35 -10.21
C GLY A 153 11.86 -1.08 -11.03
N ALA A 154 13.14 -0.72 -11.22
CA ALA A 154 13.53 0.41 -12.08
C ALA A 154 13.72 0.00 -13.54
N GLN A 155 14.06 -1.27 -13.82
CA GLN A 155 14.20 -1.78 -15.18
C GLN A 155 12.85 -2.13 -15.82
N ASP A 156 11.89 -2.69 -15.08
CA ASP A 156 10.54 -2.92 -15.62
C ASP A 156 9.85 -1.60 -16.02
N ALA A 157 10.12 -0.50 -15.30
CA ALA A 157 9.60 0.83 -15.65
C ALA A 157 10.30 1.48 -16.87
N LEU A 158 11.51 1.01 -17.23
CA LEU A 158 12.24 1.46 -18.42
C LEU A 158 11.83 0.65 -19.65
N ASP A 159 11.58 -0.65 -19.51
CA ASP A 159 11.11 -1.50 -20.61
C ASP A 159 9.66 -1.13 -21.03
N ASP A 160 8.78 -0.81 -20.06
CA ASP A 160 7.43 -0.29 -20.37
C ASP A 160 7.47 1.09 -21.06
N ALA A 161 8.48 1.92 -20.78
CA ALA A 161 8.65 3.22 -21.41
C ALA A 161 9.20 3.09 -22.85
N GLU A 162 10.04 2.09 -23.13
CA GLU A 162 10.57 1.86 -24.48
C GLU A 162 9.52 1.24 -25.42
N GLU A 163 8.63 0.38 -24.90
CA GLU A 163 7.52 -0.19 -25.68
C GLU A 163 6.42 0.85 -25.99
N SER A 164 6.19 1.81 -25.08
CA SER A 164 5.27 2.93 -25.34
C SER A 164 5.82 3.88 -26.42
N SER A 165 7.14 4.11 -26.44
CA SER A 165 7.78 5.03 -27.38
C SER A 165 7.91 4.43 -28.80
N THR A 166 8.11 3.12 -28.93
CA THR A 166 8.14 2.44 -30.24
C THR A 166 6.76 2.28 -30.86
N THR A 167 5.71 2.10 -30.05
CA THR A 167 4.32 2.03 -30.54
C THR A 167 3.84 3.40 -31.05
N ALA A 168 4.18 4.49 -30.35
CA ALA A 168 3.85 5.85 -30.77
C ALA A 168 4.51 6.24 -32.11
N ILE A 169 5.76 5.82 -32.36
CA ILE A 169 6.45 6.05 -33.63
C ILE A 169 5.80 5.23 -34.77
N ARG A 170 5.38 3.99 -34.48
CA ARG A 170 4.71 3.11 -35.46
C ARG A 170 3.33 3.64 -35.87
N ASP A 171 2.56 4.14 -34.90
CA ASP A 171 1.23 4.72 -35.14
C ASP A 171 1.31 6.07 -35.85
N SER A 172 2.32 6.89 -35.53
CA SER A 172 2.56 8.16 -36.24
C SER A 172 2.95 7.93 -37.71
N MET A 173 3.71 6.86 -38.02
CA MET A 173 4.01 6.49 -39.41
C MET A 173 2.80 5.90 -40.17
N HIS A 174 1.89 5.20 -39.49
CA HIS A 174 0.64 4.73 -40.09
C HIS A 174 -0.33 5.88 -40.41
N CYS A 175 -0.33 6.94 -39.60
CA CYS A 175 -1.15 8.13 -39.82
C CYS A 175 -0.68 8.92 -41.07
N ILE A 176 0.64 9.10 -41.24
CA ILE A 176 1.20 9.79 -42.42
C ILE A 176 0.91 9.01 -43.73
N ARG A 177 0.98 7.68 -43.72
CA ARG A 177 0.65 6.86 -44.90
C ARG A 177 -0.84 6.91 -45.26
N ARG A 178 -1.75 7.08 -44.29
CA ARG A 178 -3.18 7.24 -44.57
C ARG A 178 -3.53 8.64 -45.10
N SER A 179 -2.86 9.69 -44.64
CA SER A 179 -3.05 11.04 -45.18
C SER A 179 -2.65 11.16 -46.66
N LEU A 180 -1.59 10.47 -47.09
CA LEU A 180 -1.19 10.48 -48.51
C LEU A 180 -2.16 9.69 -49.41
N ALA A 181 -2.86 8.68 -48.88
CA ALA A 181 -3.86 7.92 -49.64
C ALA A 181 -5.18 8.69 -49.82
N HIS A 182 -5.50 9.66 -48.96
CA HIS A 182 -6.73 10.46 -49.09
C HIS A 182 -6.61 11.67 -50.02
N VAL A 183 -5.41 12.18 -50.28
CA VAL A 183 -5.21 13.30 -51.23
C VAL A 183 -5.45 12.85 -52.68
N ALA A 184 -5.34 11.55 -52.99
CA ALA A 184 -5.53 11.02 -54.34
C ALA A 184 -7.00 10.75 -54.75
N GLN A 185 -7.99 10.92 -53.86
CA GLN A 185 -9.39 10.56 -54.14
C GLN A 185 -10.37 11.74 -54.15
N GLN A 186 -9.94 12.99 -53.99
CA GLN A 186 -10.82 14.16 -53.95
C GLN A 186 -10.87 14.98 -55.24
N VAL A 187 -10.86 14.32 -56.39
CA VAL A 187 -11.30 14.94 -57.65
C VAL A 187 -12.45 14.12 -58.22
N THR A 188 -13.63 14.31 -57.66
CA THR A 188 -14.89 13.99 -58.34
C THR A 188 -15.84 15.18 -58.20
N PRO A 189 -16.37 15.72 -59.31
CA PRO A 189 -17.36 16.78 -59.29
C PRO A 189 -18.75 16.17 -59.29
N THR A 190 -19.67 16.66 -58.44
CA THR A 190 -21.15 16.60 -58.54
C THR A 190 -21.74 16.70 -57.13
N THR A 191 -22.96 17.12 -56.85
CA THR A 191 -24.03 17.92 -57.49
C THR A 191 -25.02 18.11 -56.34
N GLY A 192 -25.67 19.28 -56.25
CA GLY A 192 -26.38 19.70 -55.05
C GLY A 192 -27.60 18.85 -54.62
N SER A 193 -28.02 19.06 -53.38
CA SER A 193 -29.40 18.86 -52.88
C SER A 193 -29.43 19.31 -51.40
N ARG A 194 -30.00 20.48 -51.08
CA ARG A 194 -31.36 20.71 -50.57
C ARG A 194 -31.70 20.09 -49.19
N GLN A 195 -31.97 21.03 -48.26
CA GLN A 195 -32.95 21.01 -47.15
C GLN A 195 -32.80 19.98 -46.02
N SER A 196 -32.81 20.48 -44.78
CA SER A 196 -34.01 20.50 -43.93
C SER A 196 -33.65 20.87 -42.49
N THR A 197 -34.21 21.97 -42.01
CA THR A 197 -34.08 22.46 -40.64
C THR A 197 -35.06 21.72 -39.74
N ARG A 198 -34.55 21.02 -38.71
CA ARG A 198 -35.40 20.50 -37.63
C ARG A 198 -34.95 21.01 -36.27
N LYS A 199 -35.80 21.88 -35.72
CA LYS A 199 -35.80 22.40 -34.35
C LYS A 199 -35.86 21.25 -33.35
N HIS A 200 -35.06 21.31 -32.28
CA HIS A 200 -35.32 20.55 -31.07
C HIS A 200 -35.35 21.48 -29.84
N THR A 201 -36.50 21.44 -29.19
CA THR A 201 -36.92 22.14 -27.97
C THR A 201 -36.31 21.48 -26.72
N PRO A 202 -35.92 22.24 -25.68
CA PRO A 202 -35.51 21.68 -24.39
C PRO A 202 -36.73 21.35 -23.51
N ARG A 203 -36.64 20.26 -22.75
CA ARG A 203 -37.65 19.86 -21.75
C ARG A 203 -37.06 19.97 -20.35
N SER A 204 -37.61 20.91 -19.59
CA SER A 204 -37.42 21.14 -18.16
C SER A 204 -38.13 20.09 -17.29
N ALA A 205 -37.87 20.22 -15.97
CA ALA A 205 -38.62 19.72 -14.80
C ALA A 205 -38.08 18.40 -14.20
N ALA A 206 -38.02 18.19 -12.89
CA ALA A 206 -38.60 18.92 -11.76
C ALA A 206 -37.82 18.62 -10.46
N ARG A 207 -37.81 19.63 -9.57
CA ARG A 207 -37.62 19.50 -8.12
C ARG A 207 -38.88 18.91 -7.47
N SER A 208 -38.71 18.23 -6.35
CA SER A 208 -39.74 18.00 -5.32
C SER A 208 -39.06 17.55 -4.01
N PRO A 209 -39.78 17.65 -2.86
CA PRO A 209 -39.42 18.46 -1.68
C PRO A 209 -38.43 17.83 -0.70
#